data_AF-A0A1L9RH17-F1
#
_entry.id   AF-A0A1L9RH17-F1
#
_cell.length_a   1.000
_cell.length_b   1.000
_cell.length_c   1.000
_cell.angle_alpha   90.00
_cell.angle_beta   90.00
_cell.angle_gamma   90.00
#
_symmetry.space_group_name_H-M   'P 1'
#
loop_
_entity.id
_entity.type
_entity.pdbx_description
1 polymer ?
#
loop_
_entity_poly.entity_id
_entity_poly.type
_entity_poly.pdbx_seq_one_letter_code
_entity_poly.pdbx_strand_id
1 'polypeptide(L)'
;MDQYGNALLRYLGTMARDARFSSEQREQATYMAISFLTHKNTCRLMAQISALTSDEMTIYPSHRVGADDSESPVRRHGKYLQAIMTDFRIIPTIADFEGHPIELISILDPAIENSLKGEKKFRFHQELLSMEKKANDDLARCTKQYGYHYIFRAGLQQYYMTKAVVERINFWRPDHRGDEYRVHAQKLCYEAMEMRVILNTAEKRILVQATACLPDDALKFWKWLENNRVAYHAMKVCIAMLNNLN
;
A
#
# COMPACT_ATOMS: atom_id res chain seq x y z
N MET A 1 -19.50 -18.85 0.11
CA MET A 1 -18.19 -18.94 0.79
C MET A 1 -17.64 -20.31 0.46
N ASP A 2 -16.40 -20.42 -0.02
CA ASP A 2 -15.82 -21.72 -0.40
C ASP A 2 -15.58 -22.59 0.85
N GLN A 3 -15.48 -23.91 0.66
CA GLN A 3 -15.28 -24.88 1.76
C GLN A 3 -13.96 -24.62 2.50
N TYR A 4 -12.95 -24.11 1.78
CA TYR A 4 -11.62 -23.79 2.29
C TYR A 4 -11.62 -22.58 3.23
N GLY A 5 -12.27 -21.47 2.86
CA GLY A 5 -12.41 -20.27 3.68
C GLY A 5 -13.13 -20.55 4.99
N ASN A 6 -14.18 -21.40 4.95
CA ASN A 6 -14.86 -21.83 6.17
C ASN A 6 -13.95 -22.63 7.12
N ALA A 7 -13.08 -23.49 6.58
CA ALA A 7 -12.11 -24.25 7.39
C ALA A 7 -11.06 -23.33 8.02
N LEU A 8 -10.55 -22.36 7.26
CA LEU A 8 -9.59 -21.36 7.73
C LEU A 8 -10.18 -20.47 8.83
N LEU A 9 -11.43 -20.02 8.68
CA LEU A 9 -12.12 -19.26 9.72
C LEU A 9 -12.35 -20.07 11.00
N ARG A 10 -12.67 -21.36 10.89
CA ARG A 10 -12.78 -22.24 12.07
C ARG A 10 -11.43 -22.39 12.78
N TYR A 11 -10.34 -22.54 12.01
CA TYR A 11 -9.00 -22.59 12.57
C TYR A 11 -8.67 -21.32 13.36
N LEU A 12 -8.90 -20.14 12.78
CA LEU A 12 -8.72 -18.86 13.47
C LEU A 12 -9.61 -18.72 14.71
N GLY A 13 -10.86 -19.17 14.63
CA GLY A 13 -11.80 -19.14 15.76
C GLY A 13 -11.38 -20.03 16.93
N THR A 14 -10.78 -21.19 16.64
CA THR A 14 -10.19 -22.06 17.67
C THR A 14 -8.96 -21.39 18.28
N MET A 15 -8.05 -20.88 17.46
CA MET A 15 -6.84 -20.21 17.90
C MET A 15 -7.14 -19.01 18.80
N ALA A 16 -8.09 -18.15 18.40
CA ALA A 16 -8.51 -16.98 19.18
C ALA A 16 -9.01 -17.30 20.59
N ARG A 17 -9.50 -18.52 20.83
CA ARG A 17 -10.08 -18.95 22.12
C ARG A 17 -9.16 -19.87 22.92
N ASP A 18 -8.10 -20.39 22.30
CA ASP A 18 -7.22 -21.37 22.90
C ASP A 18 -6.11 -20.68 23.72
N ALA A 19 -6.15 -20.88 25.04
CA ALA A 19 -5.24 -20.26 26.00
C ALA A 19 -3.76 -20.69 25.85
N ARG A 20 -3.47 -21.68 25.01
CA ARG A 20 -2.09 -22.08 24.67
C ARG A 20 -1.37 -21.07 23.78
N PHE A 21 -2.10 -20.21 23.07
CA PHE A 21 -1.53 -19.13 22.26
C PHE A 21 -1.36 -17.84 23.06
N SER A 22 -0.41 -17.00 22.66
CA SER A 22 -0.18 -15.70 23.30
C SER A 22 -1.40 -14.76 23.15
N SER A 23 -1.50 -13.72 23.99
CA SER A 23 -2.58 -12.72 23.82
C SER A 23 -2.54 -12.09 22.43
N GLU A 24 -1.35 -11.72 21.98
CA GLU A 24 -1.11 -11.14 20.66
C GLU A 24 -1.59 -12.09 19.55
N GLN A 25 -1.20 -13.36 19.58
CA GLN A 25 -1.63 -14.34 18.59
C GLN A 25 -3.16 -14.51 18.54
N ARG A 26 -3.83 -14.47 19.70
CA ARG A 26 -5.30 -14.58 19.78
C ARG A 26 -6.01 -13.33 19.24
N GLU A 27 -5.47 -12.15 19.54
CA GLU A 27 -5.94 -10.88 18.99
C GLU A 27 -5.74 -10.85 17.46
N GLN A 28 -4.59 -11.34 16.99
CA GLN A 28 -4.29 -11.44 15.57
C GLN A 28 -5.26 -12.36 14.83
N ALA A 29 -5.54 -13.54 15.40
CA ALA A 29 -6.52 -14.46 14.84
C ALA A 29 -7.93 -13.85 14.78
N THR A 30 -8.33 -13.09 15.82
CA THR A 30 -9.61 -12.39 15.87
C THR A 30 -9.71 -11.32 14.79
N TYR A 31 -8.69 -10.48 14.67
CA TYR A 31 -8.64 -9.42 13.67
C TYR A 31 -8.72 -9.99 12.24
N MET A 32 -7.97 -11.06 11.94
CA MET A 32 -8.00 -11.70 10.61
C MET A 32 -9.39 -12.23 10.27
N ALA A 33 -10.07 -12.84 11.24
CA ALA A 33 -11.43 -13.32 11.04
C ALA A 33 -12.40 -12.17 10.73
N ILE A 34 -12.27 -11.03 11.41
CA ILE A 34 -13.09 -9.84 11.17
C ILE A 34 -12.76 -9.20 9.82
N SER A 35 -11.48 -8.97 9.52
CA SER A 35 -11.02 -8.39 8.25
C SER A 35 -11.50 -9.22 7.05
N PHE A 36 -11.51 -10.55 7.17
CA PHE A 36 -12.05 -11.44 6.14
C PHE A 36 -13.54 -11.22 5.86
N LEU A 37 -14.35 -10.83 6.85
CA LEU A 37 -15.77 -10.55 6.60
C LEU A 37 -15.96 -9.34 5.66
N THR A 38 -14.99 -8.42 5.65
CA THR A 38 -14.97 -7.24 4.79
C THR A 38 -14.53 -7.60 3.38
N HIS A 39 -13.35 -8.20 3.23
CA HIS A 39 -12.74 -8.42 1.90
C HIS A 39 -13.12 -9.76 1.25
N LYS A 40 -13.59 -10.75 2.03
CA LYS A 40 -14.05 -12.09 1.59
C LYS A 40 -13.09 -12.81 0.64
N ASN A 41 -11.79 -12.65 0.88
CA ASN A 41 -10.74 -13.11 -0.03
C ASN A 41 -9.96 -14.28 0.58
N THR A 42 -10.18 -15.49 0.05
CA THR A 42 -9.59 -16.71 0.59
C THR A 42 -8.07 -16.73 0.42
N CYS A 43 -7.53 -16.23 -0.69
CA CYS A 43 -6.07 -16.17 -0.90
C CYS A 43 -5.40 -15.24 0.13
N ARG A 44 -6.03 -14.11 0.42
CA ARG A 44 -5.59 -13.18 1.46
C ARG A 44 -5.63 -13.82 2.84
N LEU A 45 -6.73 -14.51 3.18
CA LEU A 45 -6.86 -15.22 4.46
C LEU A 45 -5.79 -16.30 4.63
N MET A 46 -5.52 -17.07 3.57
CA MET A 46 -4.44 -18.06 3.56
C MET A 46 -3.07 -17.42 3.79
N ALA A 47 -2.79 -16.28 3.14
CA ALA A 47 -1.51 -15.60 3.29
C ALA A 47 -1.34 -15.06 4.72
N GLN A 48 -2.40 -14.52 5.31
CA GLN A 48 -2.42 -14.06 6.70
C GLN A 48 -2.18 -15.19 7.70
N ILE A 49 -2.85 -16.33 7.51
CA ILE A 49 -2.64 -17.52 8.36
C ILE A 49 -1.21 -18.05 8.20
N SER A 50 -0.68 -18.10 6.98
CA SER A 50 0.71 -18.50 6.76
C SER A 50 1.69 -17.60 7.51
N ALA A 51 1.53 -16.27 7.41
CA ALA A 51 2.37 -15.32 8.12
C ALA A 51 2.23 -15.43 9.65
N LEU A 52 1.01 -15.70 10.15
CA LEU A 52 0.73 -15.93 11.57
C LEU A 52 1.47 -17.17 12.09
N THR A 53 1.42 -18.28 11.35
CA THR A 53 2.09 -19.52 11.75
C THR A 53 3.62 -19.44 11.68
N SER A 54 4.14 -18.50 10.88
CA SER A 54 5.58 -18.26 10.71
C SER A 54 6.11 -17.15 11.63
N ASP A 55 5.26 -16.56 12.49
CA ASP A 55 5.61 -15.42 13.36
C ASP A 55 6.09 -14.17 12.59
N GLU A 56 5.69 -14.07 11.32
CA GLU A 56 6.03 -12.94 10.44
C GLU A 56 4.94 -11.85 10.46
N MET A 57 3.78 -12.17 11.03
CA MET A 57 2.63 -11.29 11.11
C MET A 57 2.75 -10.33 12.29
N THR A 58 2.58 -9.04 12.00
CA THR A 58 2.42 -8.00 13.02
C THR A 58 1.15 -7.23 12.72
N ILE A 59 0.21 -7.20 13.66
CA ILE A 59 -0.92 -6.29 13.58
C ILE A 59 -0.50 -4.98 14.23
N TYR A 60 -0.65 -3.91 13.46
CA TYR A 60 -0.37 -2.59 13.95
C TYR A 60 -1.58 -2.10 14.76
N PRO A 61 -1.38 -1.49 15.93
CA PRO A 61 -2.45 -0.76 16.59
C PRO A 61 -2.90 0.42 15.73
N SER A 62 -4.04 1.03 16.07
CA SER A 62 -4.41 2.32 15.46
C SER A 62 -3.26 3.30 15.64
N HIS A 63 -2.87 3.98 14.58
CA HIS A 63 -1.78 4.97 14.60
C HIS A 63 -2.18 6.26 15.30
N ARG A 64 -3.42 6.34 15.83
CA ARG A 64 -3.92 7.50 16.57
C ARG A 64 -3.47 7.52 18.04
N VAL A 65 -2.54 6.66 18.48
CA VAL A 65 -2.12 6.59 19.89
C VAL A 65 -1.50 7.92 20.35
N GLY A 66 -2.16 8.58 21.32
CA GLY A 66 -1.67 9.78 22.01
C GLY A 66 -2.32 11.08 21.51
N ALA A 67 -3.54 11.36 21.97
CA ALA A 67 -4.38 12.46 21.53
C ALA A 67 -3.95 13.87 22.00
N ASP A 68 -2.78 14.06 22.62
CA ASP A 68 -2.36 15.36 23.18
C ASP A 68 -0.90 15.67 22.87
N ASP A 69 -0.58 15.87 21.58
CA ASP A 69 0.56 16.71 21.23
C ASP A 69 0.05 17.99 20.58
N SER A 70 -0.37 18.92 21.43
CA SER A 70 -0.81 20.26 21.05
C SER A 70 0.24 21.01 20.22
N GLU A 71 1.51 20.61 20.32
CA GLU A 71 2.66 21.20 19.64
C GLU A 71 3.08 20.46 18.37
N SER A 72 2.41 19.38 18.01
CA SER A 72 2.77 18.60 16.81
C SER A 72 2.77 19.48 15.55
N PRO A 73 3.76 19.32 14.65
CA PRO A 73 3.83 20.08 13.40
C PRO A 73 2.54 20.06 12.57
N VAL A 74 1.88 18.90 12.48
CA VAL A 74 0.58 18.74 11.82
C VAL A 74 -0.46 19.67 12.40
N ARG A 75 -0.54 19.78 13.72
CA ARG A 75 -1.55 20.63 14.37
C ARG A 75 -1.23 22.12 14.18
N ARG A 76 0.03 22.51 14.37
CA ARG A 76 0.50 23.90 14.16
C ARG A 76 0.24 24.39 12.72
N HIS A 77 0.45 23.51 11.74
CA HIS A 77 0.34 23.85 10.31
C HIS A 77 -0.90 23.27 9.62
N GLY A 78 -1.89 22.79 10.37
CA GLY A 78 -3.04 22.05 9.82
C GLY A 78 -3.80 22.79 8.71
N LYS A 79 -3.91 24.12 8.78
CA LYS A 79 -4.51 24.95 7.73
C LYS A 79 -3.80 24.82 6.37
N TYR A 80 -2.47 24.70 6.37
CA TYR A 80 -1.68 24.54 5.16
C TYR A 80 -1.79 23.11 4.62
N LEU A 81 -1.86 22.11 5.50
CA LEU A 81 -2.14 20.73 5.10
C LEU A 81 -3.50 20.67 4.40
N GLN A 82 -4.54 21.25 4.99
CA GLN A 82 -5.89 21.27 4.41
C GLN A 82 -5.94 21.96 3.03
N ALA A 83 -5.18 23.05 2.84
CA ALA A 83 -5.07 23.71 1.54
C ALA A 83 -4.48 22.76 0.48
N ILE A 84 -3.36 22.09 0.79
CA ILE A 84 -2.75 21.11 -0.12
C ILE A 84 -3.72 19.96 -0.39
N MET A 85 -4.45 19.47 0.61
CA MET A 85 -5.43 18.39 0.41
C MET A 85 -6.54 18.81 -0.55
N THR A 86 -6.96 20.06 -0.48
CA THR A 86 -7.97 20.63 -1.36
C THR A 86 -7.43 20.74 -2.80
N ASP A 87 -6.20 21.22 -2.97
CA ASP A 87 -5.55 21.36 -4.28
C ASP A 87 -5.37 20.01 -4.98
N PHE A 88 -4.97 18.99 -4.23
CA PHE A 88 -4.82 17.61 -4.72
C PHE A 88 -6.15 16.82 -4.73
N ARG A 89 -7.26 17.42 -4.27
CA ARG A 89 -8.60 16.80 -4.20
C ARG A 89 -8.61 15.48 -3.41
N ILE A 90 -7.89 15.45 -2.29
CA ILE A 90 -7.82 14.28 -1.41
C ILE A 90 -9.09 14.20 -0.57
N ILE A 91 -9.83 13.10 -0.73
CA ILE A 91 -11.02 12.80 0.07
C ILE A 91 -10.65 11.70 1.08
N PRO A 92 -10.60 12.01 2.39
CA PRO A 92 -10.30 11.01 3.41
C PRO A 92 -11.44 10.01 3.56
N THR A 93 -11.10 8.77 3.92
CA THR A 93 -12.04 7.71 4.27
C THR A 93 -12.28 7.66 5.79
N ILE A 94 -13.26 6.88 6.25
CA ILE A 94 -13.50 6.68 7.69
C ILE A 94 -12.27 6.06 8.37
N ALA A 95 -11.66 5.06 7.74
CA ALA A 95 -10.44 4.41 8.22
C ALA A 95 -9.27 5.39 8.39
N ASP A 96 -9.24 6.44 7.57
CA ASP A 96 -8.26 7.51 7.66
C ASP A 96 -8.49 8.45 8.85
N PHE A 97 -9.73 8.67 9.28
CA PHE A 97 -10.00 9.43 10.50
C PHE A 97 -9.77 8.62 11.77
N GLU A 98 -10.06 7.31 11.70
CA GLU A 98 -9.92 6.38 12.83
C GLU A 98 -8.47 5.93 13.05
N GLY A 99 -7.55 6.27 12.14
CA GLY A 99 -6.15 5.89 12.24
C GLY A 99 -5.93 4.39 12.07
N HIS A 100 -6.83 3.71 11.34
CA HIS A 100 -6.72 2.27 11.12
C HIS A 100 -5.40 1.92 10.45
N PRO A 101 -4.86 0.72 10.73
CA PRO A 101 -3.73 0.19 10.00
C PRO A 101 -3.92 0.27 8.49
N ILE A 102 -2.80 0.42 7.77
CA ILE A 102 -2.81 0.36 6.32
C ILE A 102 -3.02 -1.09 5.91
N GLU A 103 -4.16 -1.33 5.27
CA GLU A 103 -4.46 -2.58 4.55
C GLU A 103 -4.48 -2.27 3.06
N LEU A 104 -3.53 -2.81 2.31
CA LEU A 104 -3.40 -2.58 0.88
C LEU A 104 -4.55 -3.25 0.13
N ILE A 105 -5.01 -4.42 0.56
CA ILE A 105 -6.16 -5.11 -0.06
C ILE A 105 -7.41 -4.23 -0.20
N SER A 106 -7.60 -3.24 0.67
CA SER A 106 -8.75 -2.33 0.64
C SER A 106 -8.78 -1.37 -0.55
N ILE A 107 -7.64 -1.14 -1.22
CA ILE A 107 -7.53 -0.29 -2.40
C ILE A 107 -7.01 -1.03 -3.63
N LEU A 108 -6.92 -2.37 -3.56
CA LEU A 108 -6.47 -3.19 -4.68
C LEU A 108 -7.52 -3.18 -5.78
N ASP A 109 -7.11 -2.85 -7.00
CA ASP A 109 -7.98 -2.96 -8.17
C ASP A 109 -8.37 -4.45 -8.38
N PRO A 110 -9.67 -4.79 -8.35
CA PRO A 110 -10.12 -6.16 -8.57
C PRO A 110 -9.69 -6.72 -9.93
N ALA A 111 -9.54 -5.89 -10.97
CA ALA A 111 -9.08 -6.34 -12.28
C ALA A 111 -7.62 -6.84 -12.23
N ILE A 112 -6.78 -6.15 -11.46
CA ILE A 112 -5.39 -6.54 -11.22
C ILE A 112 -5.35 -7.88 -10.49
N GLU A 113 -6.13 -8.00 -9.43
CA GLU A 113 -6.21 -9.23 -8.66
C GLU A 113 -6.71 -10.43 -9.50
N ASN A 114 -7.77 -10.21 -10.27
CA ASN A 114 -8.40 -11.26 -11.08
C ASN A 114 -7.54 -11.68 -12.27
N SER A 115 -6.56 -10.86 -12.67
CA SER A 115 -5.56 -11.23 -13.67
C SER A 115 -4.59 -12.32 -13.18
N LEU A 116 -4.44 -12.45 -11.85
CA LEU A 116 -3.56 -13.43 -11.22
C LEU A 116 -4.32 -14.71 -10.88
N LYS A 117 -3.67 -15.86 -11.09
CA LYS A 117 -4.26 -17.18 -10.82
C LYS A 117 -3.33 -18.06 -9.99
N GLY A 118 -3.94 -18.96 -9.20
CA GLY A 118 -3.25 -19.99 -8.44
C GLY A 118 -2.13 -19.43 -7.54
N GLU A 119 -0.96 -20.06 -7.62
CA GLU A 119 0.22 -19.71 -6.82
C GLU A 119 0.69 -18.26 -7.02
N LYS A 120 0.53 -17.68 -8.23
CA LYS A 120 0.90 -16.27 -8.47
C LYS A 120 0.02 -15.31 -7.67
N LYS A 121 -1.28 -15.60 -7.57
CA LYS A 121 -2.21 -14.81 -6.74
C LYS A 121 -1.85 -14.92 -5.27
N PHE A 122 -1.57 -16.14 -4.79
CA PHE A 122 -1.16 -16.35 -3.40
C PHE A 122 0.13 -15.59 -3.05
N ARG A 123 1.19 -15.72 -3.87
CA ARG A 123 2.45 -14.98 -3.69
C ARG A 123 2.26 -13.47 -3.72
N PHE A 124 1.36 -12.97 -4.56
CA PHE A 124 1.02 -11.55 -4.58
C PHE A 124 0.41 -11.08 -3.26
N HIS A 125 -0.49 -11.85 -2.63
CA HIS A 125 -1.02 -11.50 -1.31
C HIS A 125 0.01 -11.56 -0.19
N GLN A 126 1.00 -12.46 -0.27
CA GLN A 126 2.13 -12.47 0.65
C GLN A 126 2.96 -11.19 0.51
N GLU A 127 3.21 -10.74 -0.73
CA GLU A 127 3.89 -9.47 -0.98
C GLU A 127 3.08 -8.27 -0.45
N LEU A 128 1.76 -8.27 -0.64
CA LEU A 128 0.91 -7.23 -0.07
C LEU A 128 1.04 -7.15 1.45
N LEU A 129 1.08 -8.29 2.16
CA LEU A 129 1.30 -8.30 3.62
C LEU A 129 2.67 -7.72 4.00
N SER A 130 3.73 -8.07 3.28
CA SER A 130 5.07 -7.53 3.47
C SER A 130 5.11 -6.00 3.26
N MET A 131 4.43 -5.52 2.23
CA MET A 131 4.34 -4.09 1.93
C MET A 131 3.45 -3.33 2.92
N GLU A 132 2.39 -3.94 3.44
CA GLU A 132 1.58 -3.38 4.53
C GLU A 132 2.42 -3.19 5.80
N LYS A 133 3.28 -4.16 6.14
CA LYS A 133 4.20 -4.05 7.26
C LYS A 133 5.07 -2.79 7.14
N LYS A 134 5.75 -2.64 6.01
CA LYS A 134 6.57 -1.46 5.70
C LYS A 134 5.74 -0.17 5.71
N ALA A 135 4.54 -0.18 5.14
CA ALA A 135 3.66 0.98 5.12
C ALA A 135 3.27 1.44 6.53
N ASN A 136 2.95 0.51 7.42
CA ASN A 136 2.59 0.83 8.79
C ASN A 136 3.81 1.26 9.62
N ASP A 137 4.99 0.66 9.40
CA ASP A 137 6.23 1.14 10.03
C ASP A 137 6.54 2.58 9.62
N ASP A 138 6.38 2.90 8.33
CA ASP A 138 6.58 4.26 7.80
C ASP A 138 5.54 5.23 8.35
N LEU A 139 4.29 4.80 8.51
CA LEU A 139 3.22 5.60 9.09
C LEU A 139 3.48 5.91 10.56
N ALA A 140 3.96 4.91 11.32
CA ALA A 140 4.37 5.11 12.71
C ALA A 140 5.52 6.12 12.83
N ARG A 141 6.50 6.07 11.92
CA ARG A 141 7.60 7.05 11.87
C ARG A 141 7.09 8.46 11.53
N CYS A 142 6.23 8.61 10.52
CA CYS A 142 5.64 9.89 10.17
C CYS A 142 4.82 10.47 11.33
N THR A 143 4.00 9.64 11.96
CA THR A 143 3.17 10.03 13.11
C THR A 143 4.01 10.48 14.29
N LYS A 144 5.08 9.74 14.61
CA LYS A 144 6.02 10.10 15.68
C LYS A 144 6.73 11.43 15.40
N GLN A 145 7.06 11.71 14.14
CA GLN A 145 7.81 12.90 13.77
C GLN A 145 6.94 14.16 13.65
N TYR A 146 5.75 14.04 13.06
CA TYR A 146 4.94 15.20 12.67
C TYR A 146 3.61 15.30 13.42
N GLY A 147 3.21 14.27 14.15
CA GLY A 147 1.83 14.06 14.60
C GLY A 147 0.99 13.33 13.55
N TYR A 148 -0.14 12.77 13.96
CA TYR A 148 -1.02 12.03 13.05
C TYR A 148 -1.79 12.98 12.12
N HIS A 149 -1.73 12.71 10.80
CA HIS A 149 -2.63 13.27 9.81
C HIS A 149 -3.02 12.18 8.81
N TYR A 150 -4.28 12.17 8.37
CA TYR A 150 -4.80 11.16 7.45
C TYR A 150 -4.00 11.05 6.14
N ILE A 151 -3.39 12.16 5.70
CA ILE A 151 -2.60 12.18 4.46
C ILE A 151 -1.42 11.20 4.49
N PHE A 152 -0.81 10.98 5.64
CA PHE A 152 0.29 10.03 5.76
C PHE A 152 -0.20 8.62 5.49
N ARG A 153 -1.36 8.26 6.04
CA ARG A 153 -1.98 6.96 5.81
C ARG A 153 -2.36 6.78 4.34
N ALA A 154 -3.12 7.72 3.77
CA ALA A 154 -3.56 7.65 2.37
C ALA A 154 -2.39 7.62 1.38
N GLY A 155 -1.37 8.46 1.62
CA GLY A 155 -0.18 8.54 0.77
C GLY A 155 0.68 7.29 0.81
N LEU A 156 0.96 6.74 2.00
CA LEU A 156 1.72 5.50 2.15
C LEU A 156 0.94 4.30 1.61
N GLN A 157 -0.38 4.26 1.80
CA GLN A 157 -1.23 3.21 1.24
C GLN A 157 -1.13 3.17 -0.29
N GLN A 158 -1.24 4.33 -0.97
CA GLN A 158 -1.07 4.42 -2.42
C GLN A 158 0.34 4.06 -2.89
N TYR A 159 1.37 4.55 -2.20
CA TYR A 159 2.76 4.27 -2.55
C TYR A 159 3.08 2.77 -2.48
N TYR A 160 2.77 2.13 -1.37
CA TYR A 160 3.06 0.71 -1.17
C TYR A 160 2.16 -0.21 -2.03
N MET A 161 0.90 0.17 -2.29
CA MET A 161 0.05 -0.55 -3.24
C MET A 161 0.65 -0.52 -4.65
N THR A 162 0.93 0.67 -5.16
CA THR A 162 1.47 0.82 -6.53
C THR A 162 2.81 0.11 -6.67
N LYS A 163 3.67 0.20 -5.65
CA LYS A 163 4.95 -0.53 -5.62
C LYS A 163 4.75 -2.05 -5.71
N ALA A 164 3.89 -2.62 -4.87
CA ALA A 164 3.61 -4.05 -4.87
C ALA A 164 3.09 -4.54 -6.23
N VAL A 165 2.22 -3.75 -6.86
CA VAL A 165 1.66 -4.05 -8.19
C VAL A 165 2.75 -4.01 -9.27
N VAL A 166 3.52 -2.92 -9.35
CA VAL A 166 4.53 -2.74 -10.41
C VAL A 166 5.66 -3.77 -10.32
N GLU A 167 6.05 -4.17 -9.12
CA GLU A 167 7.10 -5.18 -8.92
C GLU A 167 6.65 -6.60 -9.31
N ARG A 168 5.33 -6.84 -9.41
CA ARG A 168 4.77 -8.18 -9.65
C ARG A 168 4.04 -8.32 -10.98
N ILE A 169 3.69 -7.21 -11.62
CA ILE A 169 2.83 -7.20 -12.81
C ILE A 169 3.48 -6.40 -13.92
N ASN A 170 3.59 -7.04 -15.09
CA ASN A 170 4.03 -6.40 -16.31
C ASN A 170 2.83 -5.75 -17.01
N PHE A 171 2.85 -4.43 -17.14
CA PHE A 171 1.81 -3.65 -17.80
C PHE A 171 1.97 -3.61 -19.32
N TRP A 172 3.14 -4.02 -19.83
CA TRP A 172 3.49 -3.83 -21.22
C TRP A 172 3.00 -4.97 -22.08
N ARG A 173 2.59 -4.64 -23.31
CA ARG A 173 2.07 -5.63 -24.26
C ARG A 173 3.18 -6.59 -24.68
N PRO A 174 2.83 -7.81 -25.14
CA PRO A 174 3.80 -8.71 -25.70
C PRO A 174 4.71 -8.06 -26.76
N ASP A 175 6.02 -8.31 -26.63
CA ASP A 175 7.09 -7.76 -27.47
C ASP A 175 7.97 -8.92 -27.95
N HIS A 176 8.44 -8.84 -29.20
CA HIS A 176 9.29 -9.84 -29.86
C HIS A 176 10.60 -10.14 -29.11
N ARG A 177 11.10 -9.21 -28.29
CA ARG A 177 12.31 -9.36 -27.47
C ARG A 177 12.10 -10.21 -26.21
N GLY A 178 10.86 -10.63 -25.93
CA GLY A 178 10.52 -11.50 -24.80
C GLY A 178 10.04 -10.73 -23.56
N ASP A 179 9.61 -11.48 -22.55
CA ASP A 179 9.02 -10.92 -21.31
C ASP A 179 10.07 -10.31 -20.38
N GLU A 180 11.25 -10.93 -20.27
CA GLU A 180 12.35 -10.43 -19.43
C GLU A 180 12.76 -9.00 -19.79
N TYR A 181 12.89 -8.74 -21.09
CA TYR A 181 13.19 -7.41 -21.60
C TYR A 181 12.12 -6.39 -21.18
N ARG A 182 10.84 -6.74 -21.30
CA ARG A 182 9.73 -5.86 -20.90
C ARG A 182 9.74 -5.58 -19.41
N VAL A 183 9.94 -6.60 -18.59
CA VAL A 183 10.03 -6.46 -17.13
C VAL A 183 11.20 -5.54 -16.75
N HIS A 184 12.36 -5.73 -17.39
CA HIS A 184 13.54 -4.89 -17.15
C HIS A 184 13.29 -3.43 -17.53
N ALA A 185 12.73 -3.18 -18.70
CA ALA A 185 12.47 -1.83 -19.17
C ALA A 185 11.35 -1.14 -18.39
N GLN A 186 10.31 -1.86 -17.93
CA GLN A 186 9.32 -1.33 -16.99
C GLN A 186 9.97 -0.93 -15.67
N LYS A 187 10.85 -1.79 -15.15
CA LYS A 187 11.60 -1.52 -13.92
C LYS A 187 12.42 -0.23 -14.03
N LEU A 188 13.15 -0.03 -15.13
CA LEU A 188 13.89 1.22 -15.37
C LEU A 188 12.97 2.45 -15.44
N CYS A 189 11.82 2.32 -16.12
CA CYS A 189 10.82 3.40 -16.19
C CYS A 189 10.21 3.73 -14.82
N TYR A 190 10.06 2.73 -13.95
CA TYR A 190 9.57 2.88 -12.59
C TYR A 190 10.63 3.52 -11.68
N GLU A 191 11.88 3.04 -11.72
CA GLU A 191 12.99 3.58 -10.93
C GLU A 191 13.23 5.07 -11.21
N ALA A 192 13.06 5.49 -12.46
CA ALA A 192 13.12 6.90 -12.82
C ALA A 192 12.04 7.75 -12.14
N MET A 193 10.83 7.22 -11.98
CA MET A 193 9.75 7.89 -11.23
C MET A 193 9.94 7.82 -9.71
N GLU A 194 10.62 6.81 -9.19
CA GLU A 194 10.97 6.78 -7.76
C GLU A 194 11.98 7.91 -7.42
N MET A 195 12.86 8.26 -8.36
CA MET A 195 13.82 9.36 -8.19
C MET A 195 13.18 10.74 -8.35
N ARG A 196 12.12 10.88 -9.15
CA ARG A 196 11.43 12.15 -9.39
C ARG A 196 9.92 11.99 -9.35
N VAL A 197 9.30 12.79 -8.48
CA VAL A 197 7.85 12.81 -8.23
C VAL A 197 7.04 12.86 -9.53
N ILE A 198 7.43 13.69 -10.50
CA ILE A 198 6.82 13.79 -11.83
C ILE A 198 7.93 13.99 -12.87
N LEU A 199 7.96 13.14 -13.90
CA LEU A 199 8.89 13.27 -15.02
C LEU A 199 8.33 14.23 -16.08
N ASN A 200 9.15 15.14 -16.57
CA ASN A 200 8.76 16.03 -17.67
C ASN A 200 8.83 15.31 -19.04
N THR A 201 8.32 15.96 -20.09
CA THR A 201 8.25 15.39 -21.44
C THR A 201 9.62 15.01 -22.01
N ALA A 202 10.67 15.79 -21.73
CA ALA A 202 12.02 15.51 -22.21
C ALA A 202 12.60 14.27 -21.51
N GLU A 203 12.43 14.17 -20.20
CA GLU A 203 12.85 13.01 -19.39
C GLU A 203 12.14 11.73 -19.83
N LYS A 204 10.82 11.80 -20.03
CA LYS A 204 10.02 10.70 -20.57
C LYS A 204 10.55 10.24 -21.94
N ARG A 205 10.90 11.18 -22.83
CA ARG A 205 11.48 10.86 -24.14
C ARG A 205 12.85 10.17 -24.03
N ILE A 206 13.73 10.67 -23.16
CA ILE A 206 15.06 10.08 -22.92
C ILE A 206 14.91 8.64 -22.41
N LEU A 207 13.99 8.39 -21.47
CA LEU A 207 13.77 7.05 -20.93
C LEU A 207 13.23 6.07 -21.98
N VAL A 208 12.28 6.51 -22.82
CA VAL A 208 11.77 5.68 -23.93
C VAL A 208 12.90 5.32 -24.89
N GLN A 209 13.77 6.27 -25.24
CA GLN A 209 14.92 6.02 -26.10
C GLN A 209 15.94 5.08 -25.45
N ALA A 210 16.30 5.34 -24.19
CA ALA A 210 17.29 4.56 -23.45
C ALA A 210 16.85 3.11 -23.20
N THR A 211 15.55 2.92 -22.94
CA THR A 211 14.98 1.59 -22.73
C THR A 211 14.55 0.91 -24.02
N ALA A 212 14.53 1.62 -25.16
CA ALA A 212 13.99 1.17 -26.44
C ALA A 212 12.58 0.51 -26.34
N CYS A 213 11.77 0.98 -25.39
CA CYS A 213 10.41 0.48 -25.19
C CYS A 213 9.41 1.14 -26.13
N LEU A 214 8.19 0.59 -26.19
CA LEU A 214 7.10 1.22 -26.94
C LEU A 214 6.63 2.49 -26.20
N PRO A 215 6.65 3.68 -26.85
CA PRO A 215 6.28 4.93 -26.19
C PRO A 215 4.89 4.88 -25.55
N ASP A 216 3.91 4.27 -26.23
CA ASP A 216 2.54 4.16 -25.75
C ASP A 216 2.42 3.37 -24.44
N ASP A 217 3.21 2.30 -24.30
CA ASP A 217 3.16 1.44 -23.11
C ASP A 217 3.80 2.16 -21.92
N ALA A 218 4.94 2.83 -22.13
CA ALA A 218 5.57 3.68 -21.13
C ALA A 218 4.67 4.84 -20.68
N LEU A 219 4.03 5.55 -21.62
CA LEU A 219 3.14 6.67 -21.31
C LEU A 219 1.90 6.22 -20.54
N LYS A 220 1.27 5.10 -20.91
CA LYS A 220 0.14 4.53 -20.16
C LYS A 220 0.56 4.09 -18.77
N PHE A 221 1.72 3.47 -18.65
CA PHE A 221 2.28 3.05 -17.37
C PHE A 221 2.52 4.22 -16.43
N TRP A 222 3.19 5.28 -16.90
CA TRP A 222 3.41 6.49 -16.09
C TRP A 222 2.12 7.19 -15.71
N LYS A 223 1.16 7.30 -16.65
CA LYS A 223 -0.16 7.87 -16.34
C LYS A 223 -0.89 7.05 -15.27
N TRP A 224 -0.80 5.72 -15.33
CA TRP A 224 -1.36 4.85 -14.30
C TRP A 224 -0.69 5.11 -12.94
N LEU A 225 0.64 5.23 -12.89
CA LEU A 225 1.35 5.57 -11.65
C LEU A 225 0.93 6.93 -11.08
N GLU A 226 0.90 7.97 -11.91
CA GLU A 226 0.49 9.33 -11.51
C GLU A 226 -0.93 9.33 -10.93
N ASN A 227 -1.87 8.63 -11.58
CA ASN A 227 -3.26 8.52 -11.13
C ASN A 227 -3.41 7.74 -9.81
N ASN A 228 -2.56 6.74 -9.57
CA ASN A 228 -2.61 5.90 -8.37
C ASN A 228 -1.73 6.42 -7.23
N ARG A 229 -1.04 7.57 -7.40
CA ARG A 229 -0.13 8.17 -6.42
C ARG A 229 -0.47 9.61 -6.03
N VAL A 230 -1.67 10.08 -6.35
CA VAL A 230 -2.10 11.47 -6.05
C VAL A 230 -1.95 11.81 -4.56
N ALA A 231 -2.41 10.95 -3.65
CA ALA A 231 -2.27 11.15 -2.22
C ALA A 231 -0.82 11.03 -1.76
N TYR A 232 -0.01 10.16 -2.41
CA TYR A 232 1.42 10.08 -2.13
C TYR A 232 2.15 11.39 -2.50
N HIS A 233 1.83 11.96 -3.65
CA HIS A 233 2.38 13.25 -4.07
C HIS A 233 1.97 14.37 -3.11
N ALA A 234 0.70 14.44 -2.74
CA ALA A 234 0.20 15.39 -1.74
C ALA A 234 0.92 15.22 -0.39
N MET A 235 1.10 13.97 0.07
CA MET A 235 1.86 13.64 1.27
C MET A 235 3.31 14.14 1.19
N LYS A 236 3.99 13.95 0.06
CA LYS A 236 5.37 14.44 -0.13
C LYS A 236 5.46 15.96 -0.08
N VAL A 237 4.48 16.68 -0.63
CA VAL A 237 4.39 18.15 -0.53
C VAL A 237 4.15 18.57 0.92
N CYS A 238 3.24 17.89 1.64
CA CYS A 238 3.02 18.15 3.07
C CYS A 238 4.28 17.93 3.91
N ILE A 239 5.01 16.83 3.70
CA ILE A 239 6.27 16.54 4.41
C ILE A 239 7.31 17.62 4.12
N ALA A 240 7.47 18.02 2.85
CA ALA A 240 8.42 19.08 2.49
C ALA A 240 8.06 20.41 3.17
N MET A 241 6.77 20.77 3.19
CA MET A 241 6.29 21.97 3.87
C MET A 241 6.50 21.89 5.39
N LEU A 242 6.17 20.77 6.03
CA LEU A 242 6.39 20.57 7.47
C LEU A 242 7.88 20.63 7.84
N ASN A 243 8.77 20.11 7.01
CA ASN A 243 10.22 20.20 7.23
C ASN A 243 10.78 21.62 7.08
N ASN A 244 10.14 22.46 6.25
CA ASN A 244 10.58 23.84 6.02
C ASN A 244 9.99 24.84 7.03
N LEU A 245 8.91 24.46 7.72
CA LEU A 245 8.19 25.31 8.68
C LEU A 245 8.42 24.91 10.15
N ASN A 246 9.08 23.77 10.39
CA ASN A 246 9.59 23.37 11.69
C ASN A 246 10.92 24.07 12.01
#